data_AF-A0A9D1GV73-F1
#
_entry.id   AF-A0A9D1GV73-F1
#
_cell.length_a   1.000
_cell.length_b   1.000
_cell.length_c   1.000
_cell.angle_alpha   90.00
_cell.angle_beta   90.00
_cell.angle_gamma   90.00
#
_symmetry.space_group_name_H-M   'P 1'
#
loop_
_entity.id
_entity.type
_entity.pdbx_description
1 polymer ?
#
loop_
_entity_poly.entity_id
_entity_poly.type
_entity_poly.pdbx_seq_one_letter_code
_entity_poly.pdbx_strand_id
1 'polypeptide(L)'
;MSAPTIADPYVTRVAGSPSVVPREGKVVFGGPQDGPLSADELAKVDQSGYLQIEALVTPDEVTAMSDELHRLANDDDVKNDERTIIVPKTKEVRSIFEVHRSNELFKRITHDPRLVDRARQILGSDVYIHQSRVNLKPGFVGKEFSWHSDFETWHAEDGMPNPRAISISVALTENYTFNGPLMIMPGSHREYISCVGETPDDNYLESLVMQGAGTPDEW
;
A
#
# COMPACT_ATOMS: atom_id res chain seq x y z
N MET A 1 27.85 18.47 19.15
CA MET A 1 28.20 17.77 17.91
C MET A 1 26.94 17.72 17.07
N SER A 2 26.85 18.49 15.98
CA SER A 2 25.71 18.35 15.06
C SER A 2 25.77 16.96 14.44
N ALA A 3 24.64 16.24 14.45
CA ALA A 3 24.52 15.00 13.70
C ALA A 3 24.88 15.28 12.23
N PRO A 4 25.59 14.36 11.55
CA PRO A 4 25.85 14.53 10.12
C PRO A 4 24.51 14.66 9.41
N THR A 5 24.32 15.74 8.67
CA THR A 5 23.16 15.91 7.78
C THR A 5 23.27 14.83 6.71
N ILE A 6 22.52 13.73 6.86
CA ILE A 6 22.40 12.73 5.82
C ILE A 6 21.63 13.41 4.69
N ALA A 7 22.25 13.51 3.52
CA ALA A 7 21.59 14.03 2.33
C ALA A 7 20.42 13.10 1.98
N ASP A 8 19.25 13.68 1.74
CA ASP A 8 18.06 12.95 1.32
C ASP A 8 18.19 12.55 -0.16
N PRO A 9 18.27 11.24 -0.49
CA PRO A 9 18.40 10.79 -1.86
C PRO A 9 17.07 10.80 -2.64
N TYR A 10 15.93 11.01 -1.98
CA TYR A 10 14.59 10.90 -2.57
C TYR A 10 13.78 12.20 -2.45
N VAL A 11 14.41 13.33 -2.79
CA VAL A 11 13.75 14.65 -2.74
C VAL A 11 12.52 14.69 -3.66
N THR A 12 11.40 15.19 -3.13
CA THR A 12 10.12 15.36 -3.86
C THR A 12 9.35 16.58 -3.38
N ARG A 13 8.20 16.87 -4.00
CA ARG A 13 7.30 18.01 -3.70
C ARG A 13 7.99 19.36 -3.88
N VAL A 14 8.85 19.44 -4.88
CA VAL A 14 9.62 20.64 -5.22
C VAL A 14 8.88 21.49 -6.26
N ALA A 15 9.11 22.81 -6.27
CA ALA A 15 8.48 23.75 -7.20
C ALA A 15 8.99 23.65 -8.67
N GLY A 16 9.94 22.75 -8.94
CA GLY A 16 10.57 22.57 -10.25
C GLY A 16 9.89 21.52 -11.13
N SER A 17 10.61 21.01 -12.13
CA SER A 17 10.16 19.87 -12.94
C SER A 17 10.38 18.54 -12.21
N PRO A 18 9.58 17.50 -12.52
CA PRO A 18 9.82 16.18 -11.97
C PRO A 18 11.19 15.66 -12.42
N SER A 19 11.84 14.92 -11.53
CA SER A 19 13.10 14.25 -11.75
C SER A 19 12.93 12.75 -11.55
N VAL A 20 13.68 11.99 -12.33
CA VAL A 20 13.73 10.54 -12.22
C VAL A 20 15.11 10.18 -11.70
N VAL A 21 15.19 9.58 -10.51
CA VAL A 21 16.44 9.11 -9.92
C VAL A 21 16.41 7.60 -9.74
N PRO A 22 17.53 6.90 -9.96
CA PRO A 22 17.57 5.46 -9.77
C PRO A 22 17.38 5.11 -8.30
N ARG A 23 16.70 3.99 -8.02
CA ARG A 23 16.59 3.44 -6.67
C ARG A 23 17.98 3.15 -6.11
N GLU A 24 18.29 3.72 -4.94
CA GLU A 24 19.40 3.27 -4.12
C GLU A 24 19.07 1.98 -3.35
N GLY A 25 20.00 1.04 -3.32
CA GLY A 25 19.91 -0.18 -2.52
C GLY A 25 19.13 -1.34 -3.17
N LYS A 26 18.91 -2.38 -2.36
CA LYS A 26 18.32 -3.65 -2.81
C LYS A 26 16.80 -3.58 -2.85
N VAL A 27 16.18 -4.36 -3.75
CA VAL A 27 14.73 -4.62 -3.72
C VAL A 27 14.43 -5.79 -2.77
N VAL A 28 15.22 -6.86 -2.89
CA VAL A 28 15.13 -8.06 -2.05
C VAL A 28 16.38 -8.17 -1.16
N PHE A 29 16.17 -8.34 0.14
CA PHE A 29 17.23 -8.35 1.15
C PHE A 29 17.58 -9.76 1.67
N GLY A 30 16.60 -10.67 1.75
CA GLY A 30 16.80 -12.07 2.11
C GLY A 30 16.97 -13.00 0.91
N GLY A 31 17.24 -14.27 1.18
CA GLY A 31 17.42 -15.34 0.20
C GLY A 31 16.44 -16.51 0.38
N PRO A 32 16.55 -17.56 -0.46
CA PRO A 32 15.61 -18.69 -0.49
C PRO A 32 15.52 -19.49 0.82
N GLN A 33 16.61 -19.51 1.60
CA GLN A 33 16.69 -20.16 2.90
C GLN A 33 16.08 -19.34 4.05
N ASP A 34 15.73 -18.07 3.81
CA ASP A 34 15.29 -17.14 4.85
C ASP A 34 13.76 -17.05 4.96
N GLY A 35 13.00 -17.79 4.15
CA GLY A 35 11.54 -17.76 4.17
C GLY A 35 10.89 -18.64 3.10
N PRO A 36 9.57 -18.48 2.89
CA PRO A 36 8.77 -19.40 2.08
C PRO A 36 8.86 -19.17 0.56
N LEU A 37 9.45 -18.06 0.09
CA LEU A 37 9.61 -17.78 -1.34
C LEU A 37 10.82 -18.51 -1.91
N SER A 38 10.64 -19.12 -3.07
CA SER A 38 11.70 -19.73 -3.87
C SER A 38 12.65 -18.69 -4.47
N ALA A 39 13.81 -19.15 -4.97
CA ALA A 39 14.76 -18.29 -5.66
C ALA A 39 14.15 -17.59 -6.88
N ASP A 40 13.30 -18.29 -7.64
CA ASP A 40 12.64 -17.73 -8.82
C ASP A 40 11.60 -16.68 -8.45
N GLU A 41 10.84 -16.88 -7.37
CA GLU A 41 9.89 -15.89 -6.86
C GLU A 41 10.60 -14.63 -6.35
N LEU A 42 11.70 -14.78 -5.61
CA LEU A 42 12.51 -13.65 -5.17
C LEU A 42 13.10 -12.89 -6.37
N ALA A 43 13.59 -13.59 -7.40
CA ALA A 43 14.08 -12.97 -8.62
C ALA A 43 12.98 -12.20 -9.37
N LYS A 44 11.74 -12.70 -9.39
CA LYS A 44 10.58 -11.99 -9.96
C LYS A 44 10.26 -10.72 -9.20
N VAL A 45 10.26 -10.76 -7.86
CA VAL A 45 10.07 -9.54 -7.04
C VAL A 45 11.17 -8.51 -7.33
N ASP A 46 12.43 -8.94 -7.41
CA ASP A 46 13.55 -8.04 -7.73
C ASP A 46 13.40 -7.42 -9.12
N GLN A 47 13.06 -8.20 -10.14
CA GLN A 47 12.97 -7.76 -11.54
C GLN A 47 11.72 -6.92 -11.82
N SER A 48 10.55 -7.40 -11.42
CA SER A 48 9.25 -6.83 -11.79
C SER A 48 8.65 -5.92 -10.73
N GLY A 49 9.11 -6.01 -9.48
CA GLY A 49 8.62 -5.19 -8.36
C GLY A 49 7.36 -5.73 -7.69
N TYR A 50 6.82 -6.86 -8.17
CA TYR A 50 5.64 -7.51 -7.59
C TYR A 50 5.68 -9.02 -7.80
N LEU A 51 4.87 -9.74 -7.02
CA LEU A 51 4.62 -11.16 -7.15
C LEU A 51 3.15 -11.45 -6.83
N GLN A 52 2.49 -12.23 -7.68
CA GLN A 52 1.16 -12.75 -7.42
C GLN A 52 1.26 -14.19 -6.89
N ILE A 53 0.54 -14.46 -5.81
CA ILE A 53 0.45 -15.79 -5.21
C ILE A 53 -1.02 -16.18 -5.14
N GLU A 54 -1.37 -17.24 -5.84
CA GLU A 54 -2.73 -17.77 -5.85
C GLU A 54 -3.01 -18.58 -4.58
N ALA A 55 -4.25 -18.51 -4.09
CA ALA A 55 -4.75 -19.32 -2.98
C ALA A 55 -3.89 -19.27 -1.69
N LEU A 56 -3.27 -18.12 -1.38
CA LEU A 56 -2.51 -17.95 -0.13
C LEU A 56 -3.43 -17.97 1.11
N VAL A 57 -4.62 -17.42 0.97
CA VAL A 57 -5.73 -17.53 1.93
C VAL A 57 -6.80 -18.46 1.37
N THR A 58 -7.49 -19.16 2.27
CA THR A 58 -8.52 -20.13 1.89
C THR A 58 -9.82 -19.44 1.48
N PRO A 59 -10.68 -20.09 0.67
CA PRO A 59 -12.01 -19.57 0.35
C PRO A 59 -12.84 -19.21 1.59
N ASP A 60 -12.79 -20.04 2.64
CA ASP A 60 -13.53 -19.79 3.89
C ASP A 60 -13.00 -18.54 4.62
N GLU A 61 -11.69 -18.31 4.61
CA GLU A 61 -11.09 -17.08 5.16
C GLU A 61 -11.51 -15.84 4.36
N VAL A 62 -11.57 -15.95 3.03
CA VAL A 62 -12.07 -14.88 2.15
C VAL A 62 -13.54 -14.57 2.46
N THR A 63 -14.38 -15.60 2.57
CA THR A 63 -15.79 -15.43 2.95
C THR A 63 -15.92 -14.76 4.31
N ALA A 64 -15.18 -15.21 5.33
CA ALA A 64 -15.22 -14.61 6.65
C ALA A 64 -14.78 -13.14 6.65
N MET A 65 -13.73 -12.79 5.90
CA MET A 65 -13.27 -11.39 5.77
C MET A 65 -14.29 -10.52 5.04
N SER A 66 -14.92 -11.05 3.99
CA SER A 66 -15.95 -10.34 3.24
C SER A 66 -17.22 -10.12 4.06
N ASP A 67 -17.67 -11.11 4.83
CA ASP A 67 -18.83 -10.99 5.71
C ASP A 67 -18.57 -9.98 6.83
N GLU A 68 -17.38 -10.03 7.43
CA GLU A 68 -16.99 -9.06 8.47
C GLU A 68 -16.88 -7.65 7.90
N LEU A 69 -16.35 -7.50 6.68
CA LEU A 69 -16.30 -6.20 5.99
C LEU A 69 -17.71 -5.64 5.75
N HIS A 70 -18.66 -6.47 5.32
CA HIS A 70 -20.05 -6.06 5.17
C HIS A 70 -20.69 -5.67 6.51
N ARG A 71 -20.37 -6.38 7.60
CA ARG A 71 -20.83 -6.03 8.95
C ARG A 71 -20.28 -4.67 9.36
N LEU A 72 -18.97 -4.46 9.28
CA LEU A 72 -18.29 -3.21 9.62
C LEU A 72 -18.81 -2.03 8.78
N ALA A 73 -19.08 -2.25 7.50
CA ALA A 73 -19.61 -1.22 6.61
C ALA A 73 -21.03 -0.74 7.01
N ASN A 74 -21.77 -1.53 7.79
CA ASN A 74 -23.11 -1.22 8.27
C ASN A 74 -23.16 -0.85 9.76
N ASP A 75 -22.02 -0.86 10.45
CA ASP A 75 -21.89 -0.57 11.87
C ASP A 75 -21.74 0.95 12.08
N ASP A 76 -22.63 1.55 12.88
CA ASP A 76 -22.66 3.00 13.08
C ASP A 76 -21.45 3.50 13.88
N ASP A 77 -20.91 2.70 14.81
CA ASP A 77 -19.71 3.09 15.56
C ASP A 77 -18.50 3.13 14.62
N VAL A 78 -18.40 2.16 13.71
CA VAL A 78 -17.35 2.13 12.69
C VAL A 78 -17.49 3.32 11.73
N LYS A 79 -18.69 3.65 11.28
CA LYS A 79 -18.92 4.79 10.38
C LYS A 79 -18.57 6.14 11.00
N ASN A 80 -18.69 6.28 12.31
CA ASN A 80 -18.36 7.50 13.06
C ASN A 80 -16.89 7.56 13.51
N ASP A 81 -16.11 6.51 13.27
CA ASP A 81 -14.69 6.46 13.58
C ASP A 81 -13.87 7.26 12.57
N GLU A 82 -12.90 8.05 13.05
CA GLU A 82 -12.03 8.88 12.20
C GLU A 82 -11.17 8.08 11.21
N ARG A 83 -10.95 6.80 11.48
CA ARG A 83 -10.22 5.87 10.61
C ARG A 83 -11.08 5.36 9.46
N THR A 84 -12.35 5.73 9.42
CA THR A 84 -13.30 5.29 8.40
C THR A 84 -13.54 6.41 7.39
N ILE A 85 -13.26 6.12 6.13
CA ILE A 85 -13.55 7.03 5.02
C ILE A 85 -14.95 6.74 4.50
N ILE A 86 -15.83 7.72 4.66
CA ILE A 86 -17.20 7.70 4.17
C ILE A 86 -17.33 8.54 2.90
N VAL A 87 -18.03 8.02 1.89
CA VAL A 87 -18.39 8.81 0.70
C VAL A 87 -19.42 9.87 1.12
N PRO A 88 -19.14 11.19 1.01
CA PRO A 88 -20.02 12.22 1.59
C PRO A 88 -21.46 12.17 1.09
N LYS A 89 -21.64 11.81 -0.19
CA LYS A 89 -22.94 11.78 -0.89
C LYS A 89 -23.80 10.55 -0.54
N THR A 90 -23.20 9.36 -0.48
CA THR A 90 -23.95 8.11 -0.27
C THR A 90 -23.92 7.64 1.18
N LYS A 91 -23.03 8.19 2.01
CA LYS A 91 -22.75 7.73 3.38
C LYS A 91 -22.25 6.28 3.46
N GLU A 92 -21.79 5.74 2.35
CA GLU A 92 -21.21 4.40 2.28
C GLU A 92 -19.75 4.42 2.73
N VAL A 93 -19.33 3.35 3.40
CA VAL A 93 -17.93 3.14 3.75
C VAL A 93 -17.13 2.84 2.49
N ARG A 94 -16.09 3.64 2.23
CA ARG A 94 -15.13 3.44 1.14
C ARG A 94 -13.91 2.67 1.63
N SER A 95 -13.43 3.01 2.82
CA SER A 95 -12.22 2.41 3.39
C SER A 95 -12.23 2.47 4.91
N ILE A 96 -11.61 1.46 5.53
CA ILE A 96 -11.38 1.45 6.98
C ILE A 96 -9.87 1.26 7.18
N PHE A 97 -9.25 2.20 7.91
CA PHE A 97 -7.84 2.19 8.26
C PHE A 97 -7.59 1.47 9.59
N GLU A 98 -6.32 1.13 9.83
CA GLU A 98 -5.87 0.42 11.03
C GLU A 98 -6.66 -0.85 11.40
N VAL A 99 -7.25 -1.53 10.41
CA VAL A 99 -7.99 -2.78 10.62
C VAL A 99 -7.19 -3.87 11.33
N HIS A 100 -5.85 -3.84 11.21
CA HIS A 100 -4.96 -4.71 11.99
C HIS A 100 -4.97 -4.45 13.51
N ARG A 101 -5.49 -3.30 13.96
CA ARG A 101 -5.64 -2.91 15.37
C ARG A 101 -7.08 -2.94 15.83
N SER A 102 -8.00 -2.47 14.98
CA SER A 102 -9.42 -2.30 15.33
C SER A 102 -10.26 -3.56 15.19
N ASN A 103 -9.77 -4.59 14.50
CA ASN A 103 -10.54 -5.79 14.21
C ASN A 103 -9.72 -7.08 14.35
N GLU A 104 -10.18 -8.02 15.18
CA GLU A 104 -9.44 -9.25 15.49
C GLU A 104 -9.31 -10.20 14.30
N LEU A 105 -10.28 -10.24 13.37
CA LEU A 105 -10.18 -11.07 12.17
C LEU A 105 -9.08 -10.55 11.24
N PHE A 106 -9.08 -9.25 10.93
CA PHE A 106 -8.04 -8.65 10.09
C PHE A 106 -6.67 -8.64 10.78
N LYS A 107 -6.62 -8.46 12.10
CA LYS A 107 -5.40 -8.62 12.90
C LYS A 107 -4.82 -10.03 12.75
N ARG A 108 -5.64 -11.07 12.85
CA ARG A 108 -5.18 -12.47 12.69
C ARG A 108 -4.55 -12.70 11.31
N ILE A 109 -5.19 -12.22 10.24
CA ILE A 109 -4.69 -12.38 8.87
C ILE A 109 -3.40 -11.59 8.64
N THR A 110 -3.34 -10.35 9.12
CA THR A 110 -2.14 -9.49 8.97
C THR A 110 -0.93 -9.97 9.78
N HIS A 111 -1.15 -10.80 10.80
CA HIS A 111 -0.10 -11.45 11.58
C HIS A 111 0.15 -12.91 11.17
N ASP A 112 -0.53 -13.39 10.14
CA ASP A 112 -0.41 -14.78 9.70
C ASP A 112 0.99 -15.05 9.10
N PRO A 113 1.68 -16.13 9.51
CA PRO A 113 3.00 -16.48 8.97
C PRO A 113 3.04 -16.60 7.45
N ARG A 114 1.93 -17.00 6.81
CA ARG A 114 1.83 -17.05 5.34
C ARG A 114 2.10 -15.68 4.70
N LEU A 115 1.75 -14.59 5.36
CA LEU A 115 2.00 -13.23 4.87
C LEU A 115 3.29 -12.66 5.47
N VAL A 116 3.43 -12.73 6.79
CA VAL A 116 4.51 -12.06 7.53
C VAL A 116 5.88 -12.63 7.15
N ASP A 117 6.02 -13.94 6.99
CA ASP A 117 7.33 -14.53 6.71
C ASP A 117 7.82 -14.19 5.29
N ARG A 118 6.90 -13.95 4.34
CA ARG A 118 7.25 -13.41 3.02
C ARG A 118 7.76 -11.98 3.12
N ALA A 119 7.09 -11.15 3.93
CA ALA A 119 7.54 -9.78 4.18
C ALA A 119 8.91 -9.75 4.85
N ARG A 120 9.12 -10.56 5.89
CA ARG A 120 10.42 -10.71 6.57
C ARG A 120 11.50 -11.18 5.61
N GLN A 121 11.21 -12.13 4.74
CA GLN A 121 12.16 -12.64 3.76
C GLN A 121 12.54 -11.57 2.73
N ILE A 122 11.56 -10.90 2.12
CA ILE A 122 11.82 -9.84 1.13
C ILE A 122 12.59 -8.69 1.77
N LEU A 123 12.19 -8.26 2.97
CA LEU A 123 12.79 -7.12 3.67
C LEU A 123 14.05 -7.48 4.45
N GLY A 124 14.35 -8.76 4.67
CA GLY A 124 15.54 -9.25 5.38
C GLY A 124 15.64 -8.77 6.83
N SER A 125 14.51 -8.64 7.52
CA SER A 125 14.43 -8.23 8.92
C SER A 125 13.10 -8.65 9.55
N ASP A 126 12.97 -8.47 10.86
CA ASP A 126 11.64 -8.34 11.45
C ASP A 126 10.89 -7.15 10.85
N VAL A 127 9.55 -7.25 10.89
CA VAL A 127 8.64 -6.30 10.25
C VAL A 127 7.55 -5.88 11.22
N TYR A 128 6.98 -4.71 10.97
CA TYR A 128 5.78 -4.21 11.61
C TYR A 128 4.84 -3.65 10.55
N ILE A 129 3.58 -3.42 10.90
CA ILE A 129 2.59 -2.85 9.99
C ILE A 129 2.70 -1.32 10.04
N HIS A 130 3.19 -0.72 8.97
CA HIS A 130 3.19 0.73 8.79
C HIS A 130 1.76 1.27 8.60
N GLN A 131 0.99 0.62 7.73
CA GLN A 131 -0.41 0.95 7.47
C GLN A 131 -1.21 -0.30 7.11
N SER A 132 -2.51 -0.32 7.43
CA SER A 132 -3.45 -1.31 6.91
C SER A 132 -4.73 -0.62 6.48
N ARG A 133 -5.31 -1.07 5.37
CA ARG A 133 -6.57 -0.56 4.84
C ARG A 133 -7.37 -1.70 4.24
N VAL A 134 -8.67 -1.74 4.51
CA VAL A 134 -9.62 -2.54 3.72
C VAL A 134 -10.44 -1.59 2.85
N ASN A 135 -10.63 -1.96 1.58
CA ASN A 135 -11.26 -1.11 0.57
C ASN A 135 -12.56 -1.73 0.08
N LEU A 136 -13.65 -0.96 0.16
CA LEU A 136 -14.91 -1.32 -0.48
C LEU A 136 -15.03 -0.57 -1.81
N LYS A 137 -15.09 -1.34 -2.89
CA LYS A 137 -15.32 -0.82 -4.24
C LYS A 137 -16.65 -1.37 -4.76
N PRO A 138 -17.79 -0.76 -4.37
CA PRO A 138 -19.07 -1.15 -4.94
C PRO A 138 -19.04 -0.99 -6.47
N GLY A 139 -19.64 -1.95 -7.16
CA GLY A 139 -19.75 -1.90 -8.62
C GLY A 139 -20.40 -0.59 -9.07
N PHE A 140 -19.92 -0.04 -10.19
CA PHE A 140 -20.45 1.18 -10.82
C PHE A 140 -20.25 2.51 -10.07
N VAL A 141 -19.73 2.51 -8.83
CA VAL A 141 -19.61 3.71 -7.99
C VAL A 141 -18.15 4.01 -7.56
N GLY A 142 -17.19 3.23 -8.06
CA GLY A 142 -15.76 3.45 -7.80
C GLY A 142 -15.13 4.52 -8.69
N LYS A 143 -14.49 5.53 -8.08
CA LYS A 143 -13.50 6.37 -8.75
C LYS A 143 -12.19 5.64 -8.94
N GLU A 144 -11.47 6.00 -10.00
CA GLU A 144 -10.09 5.60 -10.27
C GLU A 144 -9.13 6.04 -9.16
N PHE A 145 -8.03 5.30 -9.03
CA PHE A 145 -6.85 5.75 -8.31
C PHE A 145 -5.80 6.10 -9.36
N SER A 146 -5.32 7.35 -9.34
CA SER A 146 -4.27 7.79 -10.24
C SER A 146 -2.98 7.01 -10.00
N TRP A 147 -2.10 6.96 -11.00
CA TRP A 147 -0.78 6.38 -10.83
C TRP A 147 0.00 7.11 -9.73
N HIS A 148 0.60 6.36 -8.82
CA HIS A 148 1.42 6.90 -7.75
C HIS A 148 2.43 5.84 -7.28
N SER A 149 3.42 6.29 -6.52
CA SER A 149 4.32 5.44 -5.74
C SER A 149 3.96 5.62 -4.27
N ASP A 150 3.56 4.53 -3.60
CA ASP A 150 3.30 4.56 -2.15
C ASP A 150 4.49 5.16 -1.39
N PHE A 151 5.72 4.77 -1.76
CA PHE A 151 6.94 5.27 -1.12
C PHE A 151 7.14 6.77 -1.29
N GLU A 152 6.71 7.37 -2.41
CA GLU A 152 6.84 8.81 -2.59
C GLU A 152 6.05 9.56 -1.52
N THR A 153 4.80 9.14 -1.28
CA THR A 153 3.94 9.73 -0.25
C THR A 153 4.43 9.39 1.15
N TRP A 154 4.79 8.12 1.43
CA TRP A 154 5.32 7.74 2.74
C TRP A 154 6.64 8.45 3.08
N HIS A 155 7.46 8.75 2.07
CA HIS A 155 8.69 9.51 2.26
C HIS A 155 8.39 10.98 2.56
N ALA A 156 7.57 11.61 1.71
CA ALA A 156 7.28 13.04 1.79
C ALA A 156 6.43 13.41 3.02
N GLU A 157 5.42 12.60 3.33
CA GLU A 157 4.39 12.92 4.34
C GLU A 157 4.65 12.19 5.67
N ASP A 158 5.14 10.94 5.64
CA ASP A 158 5.37 10.13 6.84
C ASP A 158 6.85 10.04 7.26
N GLY A 159 7.77 10.59 6.46
CA GLY A 159 9.20 10.60 6.74
C GLY A 159 9.89 9.24 6.59
N MET A 160 9.33 8.32 5.80
CA MET A 160 9.96 7.01 5.52
C MET A 160 11.30 7.20 4.79
N PRO A 161 12.46 6.92 5.40
CA PRO A 161 13.74 7.38 4.86
C PRO A 161 14.24 6.57 3.66
N ASN A 162 13.81 5.32 3.52
CA ASN A 162 14.26 4.42 2.47
C ASN A 162 13.11 3.53 2.02
N PRO A 163 13.06 3.11 0.73
CA PRO A 163 11.99 2.28 0.20
C PRO A 163 12.16 0.80 0.60
N ARG A 164 12.21 0.52 1.90
CA ARG A 164 12.30 -0.81 2.51
C ARG A 164 10.99 -1.16 3.21
N ALA A 165 9.92 -1.11 2.43
CA ALA A 165 8.57 -1.53 2.80
C ALA A 165 7.96 -2.32 1.64
N ILE A 166 6.94 -3.14 1.92
CA ILE A 166 6.15 -3.81 0.88
C ILE A 166 4.66 -3.71 1.22
N SER A 167 3.84 -3.61 0.18
CA SER A 167 2.39 -3.72 0.28
C SER A 167 1.96 -5.16 -0.03
N ILE A 168 1.12 -5.74 0.83
CA ILE A 168 0.48 -7.04 0.58
C ILE A 168 -1.02 -6.81 0.38
N SER A 169 -1.50 -7.07 -0.83
CA SER A 169 -2.92 -6.96 -1.17
C SER A 169 -3.55 -8.35 -1.17
N VAL A 170 -4.55 -8.55 -0.31
CA VAL A 170 -5.39 -9.76 -0.29
C VAL A 170 -6.70 -9.46 -0.98
N ALA A 171 -6.94 -10.10 -2.13
CA ALA A 171 -8.19 -9.95 -2.86
C ALA A 171 -9.34 -10.65 -2.12
N LEU A 172 -10.36 -9.88 -1.72
CA LEU A 172 -11.57 -10.39 -1.07
C LEU A 172 -12.71 -10.70 -2.06
N THR A 173 -12.56 -10.24 -3.29
CA THR A 173 -13.46 -10.49 -4.42
C THR A 173 -12.65 -10.88 -5.64
N GLU A 174 -13.29 -11.53 -6.61
CA GLU A 174 -12.65 -11.88 -7.87
C GLU A 174 -12.17 -10.61 -8.61
N ASN A 175 -10.90 -10.60 -8.97
CA ASN A 175 -10.25 -9.49 -9.64
C ASN A 175 -10.18 -9.77 -11.14
N TYR A 176 -11.04 -9.11 -11.91
CA TYR A 176 -11.16 -9.27 -13.35
C TYR A 176 -10.53 -8.10 -14.09
N THR A 177 -10.28 -8.26 -15.39
CA THR A 177 -9.77 -7.17 -16.23
C THR A 177 -10.74 -5.99 -16.38
N PHE A 178 -12.03 -6.21 -16.09
CA PHE A 178 -13.12 -5.25 -16.33
C PHE A 178 -13.71 -4.61 -15.07
N ASN A 179 -13.28 -4.99 -13.86
CA ASN A 179 -13.82 -4.43 -12.60
C ASN A 179 -12.83 -3.51 -11.86
N GLY A 180 -11.88 -2.92 -12.60
CA GLY A 180 -10.89 -1.98 -12.07
C GLY A 180 -9.79 -2.66 -11.25
N PRO A 181 -9.06 -3.62 -11.84
CA PRO A 181 -7.99 -4.32 -11.13
C PRO A 181 -6.85 -3.36 -10.79
N LEU A 182 -6.06 -3.72 -9.78
CA LEU A 182 -4.76 -3.07 -9.56
C LEU A 182 -3.90 -3.26 -10.82
N MET A 183 -3.40 -2.15 -11.36
CA MET A 183 -2.43 -2.15 -12.44
C MET A 183 -1.07 -1.75 -11.86
N ILE A 184 -0.02 -2.45 -12.28
CA ILE A 184 1.36 -2.20 -11.86
C ILE A 184 2.20 -2.09 -13.12
N MET A 185 3.09 -1.10 -13.18
CA MET A 185 4.09 -0.99 -14.24
C MET A 185 5.33 -1.82 -13.86
N PRO A 186 5.59 -2.98 -14.49
CA PRO A 186 6.69 -3.84 -14.07
C PRO A 186 8.04 -3.11 -14.18
N GLY A 187 8.84 -3.14 -13.12
CA GLY A 187 10.16 -2.52 -13.08
C GLY A 187 10.17 -1.05 -12.65
N SER A 188 9.02 -0.38 -12.52
CA SER A 188 8.96 1.03 -12.12
C SER A 188 9.53 1.29 -10.72
N HIS A 189 9.56 0.28 -9.85
CA HIS A 189 10.15 0.34 -8.50
C HIS A 189 11.66 0.59 -8.48
N ARG A 190 12.34 0.48 -9.63
CA ARG A 190 13.77 0.79 -9.81
C ARG A 190 14.04 2.26 -10.06
N GLU A 191 13.00 3.05 -10.30
CA GLU A 191 13.07 4.48 -10.52
C GLU A 191 12.21 5.19 -9.48
N TYR A 192 12.76 6.24 -8.89
CA TYR A 192 12.03 7.17 -8.05
C TYR A 192 11.69 8.39 -8.89
N ILE A 193 10.40 8.71 -8.97
CA ILE A 193 9.87 9.85 -9.70
C ILE A 193 9.43 10.88 -8.68
N SER A 194 10.12 12.02 -8.62
CA SER A 194 9.73 13.12 -7.74
C SER A 194 8.47 13.80 -8.26
N CYS A 195 7.51 14.10 -7.40
CA CYS A 195 6.31 14.85 -7.74
C CYS A 195 6.53 16.37 -7.60
N VAL A 196 5.79 17.15 -8.40
CA VAL A 196 5.79 18.61 -8.36
C VAL A 196 4.68 19.10 -7.42
N GLY A 197 4.92 20.24 -6.76
CA GLY A 197 3.95 20.91 -5.91
C GLY A 197 4.19 20.61 -4.42
N GLU A 198 4.23 21.69 -3.62
CA GLU A 198 4.32 21.58 -2.17
C GLU A 198 3.05 20.91 -1.62
N THR A 199 3.23 19.94 -0.73
CA THR A 199 2.12 19.29 -0.03
C THR A 199 1.50 20.28 0.96
N PRO A 200 0.20 20.58 0.88
CA PRO A 200 -0.48 21.37 1.91
C PRO A 200 -0.45 20.67 3.28
N ASP A 201 -0.51 21.46 4.35
CA ASP A 201 -0.75 20.90 5.69
C ASP A 201 -2.03 20.03 5.68
N ASP A 202 -1.98 18.88 6.37
CA ASP A 202 -3.09 17.92 6.47
C ASP A 202 -3.59 17.29 5.14
N ASN A 203 -2.80 17.31 4.07
CA ASN A 203 -3.16 16.71 2.78
C ASN A 203 -3.60 15.22 2.86
N TYR A 204 -3.10 14.46 3.85
CA TYR A 204 -3.52 13.09 4.11
C TYR A 204 -5.03 12.96 4.39
N LEU A 205 -5.71 13.99 4.88
CA LEU A 205 -7.16 13.96 5.10
C LEU A 205 -7.96 13.98 3.79
N GLU A 206 -7.46 14.64 2.76
CA GLU A 206 -8.13 14.80 1.46
C GLU A 206 -7.67 13.76 0.43
N SER A 207 -6.37 13.42 0.43
CA SER A 207 -5.78 12.45 -0.51
C SER A 207 -6.41 11.06 -0.42
N LEU A 208 -6.94 10.71 0.74
CA LEU A 208 -7.63 9.44 1.02
C LEU A 208 -9.01 9.34 0.36
N VAL A 209 -9.59 10.48 -0.04
CA VAL A 209 -10.87 10.61 -0.76
C VAL A 209 -10.63 10.87 -2.25
N MET A 210 -9.63 11.68 -2.62
CA MET A 210 -9.10 11.87 -3.98
C MET A 210 -7.60 12.24 -3.93
N GLN A 211 -6.74 11.47 -4.60
CA GLN A 211 -5.32 11.81 -4.72
C GLN A 211 -5.14 13.00 -5.68
N GLY A 212 -4.74 14.16 -5.13
CA GLY A 212 -4.32 15.33 -5.89
C GLY A 212 -2.81 15.52 -5.86
N ALA A 213 -2.21 15.65 -4.67
CA ALA A 213 -0.76 15.71 -4.50
C ALA A 213 -0.16 14.30 -4.34
N GLY A 214 1.02 14.05 -4.95
CA GLY A 214 1.69 12.73 -4.94
C GLY A 214 1.44 11.85 -6.17
N THR A 215 0.84 12.42 -7.20
CA THR A 215 0.71 11.79 -8.53
C THR A 215 1.70 12.44 -9.50
N PRO A 216 2.34 11.68 -10.40
CA PRO A 216 3.16 12.27 -11.45
C PRO A 216 2.34 13.21 -12.35
N ASP A 217 2.98 14.24 -12.90
CA ASP A 217 2.33 15.18 -13.82
C ASP A 217 1.79 14.48 -15.08
N GLU A 218 0.67 14.99 -15.60
CA GLU A 218 0.15 14.57 -16.91
C GLU A 218 1.04 15.16 -18.02
N TRP A 219 1.60 14.30 -18.88
CA TRP A 219 2.45 14.67 -20.01
C TRP A 219 1.64 15.17 -21.21
#